data_AF-A0A350XBA8-F1
#
_entry.id   AF-A0A350XBA8-F1
#
_cell.length_a   1.000
_cell.length_b   1.000
_cell.length_c   1.000
_cell.angle_alpha   90.00
_cell.angle_beta   90.00
_cell.angle_gamma   90.00
#
_symmetry.space_group_name_H-M   'P 1'
#
loop_
_entity.id
_entity.type
_entity.pdbx_description
1 polymer ?
#
loop_
_entity_poly.entity_id
_entity_poly.type
_entity_poly.pdbx_seq_one_letter_code
_entity_poly.pdbx_strand_id
1 'polypeptide(L)'
;TLLLSDTAKMNFARPAADKLFMSVASTYKSRAIAVVLTGKGSDGTLGVLSIKKHGGMAIAQDESTSECFNMPRAAIATGKVDWVLPVDAIASTLVHLVTSTAVA
;
A
#
# COMPACT_ATOMS: atom_id res chain seq x y z
N THR A 1 -14.82 0.47 10.47
CA THR A 1 -14.78 -0.45 11.62
C THR A 1 -13.46 -1.19 11.62
N LEU A 2 -12.83 -1.37 12.77
CA LEU A 2 -11.60 -2.15 12.93
C LEU A 2 -11.97 -3.57 13.39
N LEU A 3 -11.38 -4.59 12.79
CA LEU A 3 -11.58 -5.99 13.15
C LEU A 3 -10.22 -6.66 13.34
N LEU A 4 -10.06 -7.39 14.45
CA LEU A 4 -8.94 -8.29 14.67
C LEU A 4 -9.34 -9.70 14.28
N SER A 5 -8.42 -10.45 13.68
CA SER A 5 -8.69 -11.79 13.18
C SER A 5 -7.49 -12.69 13.45
N ASP A 6 -7.78 -13.91 13.88
CA ASP A 6 -6.84 -14.97 14.23
C ASP A 6 -6.68 -16.03 13.14
N THR A 7 -7.18 -15.76 11.92
CA THR A 7 -7.03 -16.67 10.78
C THR A 7 -5.56 -17.03 10.53
N ALA A 8 -5.35 -18.06 9.70
CA ALA A 8 -4.03 -18.47 9.25
C ALA A 8 -3.18 -17.28 8.78
N LYS A 9 -1.87 -17.38 9.04
CA LYS A 9 -0.87 -16.39 8.64
C LYS A 9 -0.86 -16.25 7.11
N MET A 10 -0.62 -15.04 6.63
CA MET A 10 -0.42 -14.74 5.21
C MET A 10 1.04 -14.34 5.03
N ASN A 11 1.75 -14.94 4.07
CA ASN A 11 3.19 -14.74 3.86
C ASN A 11 4.02 -14.99 5.15
N PHE A 12 3.64 -15.98 5.96
CA PHE A 12 4.22 -16.27 7.28
C PHE A 12 4.10 -15.14 8.34
N ALA A 13 3.36 -14.06 8.02
CA ALA A 13 3.14 -12.91 8.89
C ALA A 13 1.74 -12.90 9.50
N ARG A 14 1.65 -12.38 10.74
CA ARG A 14 0.42 -11.93 11.40
C ARG A 14 0.82 -10.84 12.41
N PRO A 15 0.39 -9.57 12.22
CA PRO A 15 -0.47 -9.08 11.14
C PRO A 15 0.21 -9.12 9.76
N ALA A 16 -0.59 -9.10 8.69
CA ALA A 16 -0.13 -9.09 7.30
C ALA A 16 -0.73 -7.88 6.56
N ALA A 17 0.13 -7.10 5.89
CA ALA A 17 -0.23 -5.92 5.13
C ALA A 17 -1.14 -6.25 3.94
N ASP A 18 -0.91 -7.39 3.25
CA ASP A 18 -1.78 -7.86 2.18
C ASP A 18 -3.23 -7.99 2.64
N LYS A 19 -3.46 -8.59 3.83
CA LYS A 19 -4.81 -8.75 4.38
C LYS A 19 -5.45 -7.41 4.73
N LEU A 20 -4.67 -6.49 5.29
CA LEU A 20 -5.13 -5.12 5.56
C LEU A 20 -5.56 -4.44 4.25
N PHE A 21 -4.68 -4.40 3.25
CA PHE A 21 -4.96 -3.75 1.97
C PHE A 21 -6.14 -4.38 1.23
N MET A 22 -6.28 -5.70 1.24
CA MET A 22 -7.44 -6.37 0.64
C MET A 22 -8.76 -5.91 1.30
N SER A 23 -8.80 -5.82 2.63
CA SER A 23 -9.99 -5.35 3.36
C SER A 23 -10.30 -3.87 3.11
N VAL A 24 -9.26 -3.03 3.00
CA VAL A 24 -9.41 -1.61 2.69
C VAL A 24 -9.88 -1.42 1.24
N ALA A 25 -9.33 -2.18 0.29
CA ALA A 25 -9.69 -2.12 -1.13
C ALA A 25 -11.17 -2.42 -1.36
N SER A 26 -11.70 -3.50 -0.75
CA SER A 26 -13.11 -3.88 -0.91
C SER A 26 -14.06 -2.86 -0.27
N THR A 27 -13.63 -2.21 0.81
CA THR A 27 -14.47 -1.29 1.59
C THR A 27 -14.48 0.12 1.02
N TYR A 28 -13.31 0.66 0.70
CA TYR A 28 -13.14 2.08 0.32
C TYR A 28 -12.97 2.29 -1.19
N LYS A 29 -12.70 1.22 -1.96
CA LYS A 29 -12.58 1.25 -3.42
C LYS A 29 -11.62 2.34 -3.90
N SER A 30 -12.07 3.27 -4.76
CA SER A 30 -11.26 4.35 -5.31
C SER A 30 -10.76 5.36 -4.28
N ARG A 31 -11.31 5.36 -3.07
CA ARG A 31 -10.85 6.20 -1.96
C ARG A 31 -9.70 5.59 -1.16
N ALA A 32 -9.29 4.36 -1.50
CA ALA A 32 -8.19 3.69 -0.82
C ALA A 32 -6.84 4.12 -1.40
N ILE A 33 -5.90 4.47 -0.52
CA ILE A 33 -4.49 4.71 -0.86
C ILE A 33 -3.65 3.71 -0.08
N ALA A 34 -2.92 2.84 -0.77
CA ALA A 34 -1.96 1.92 -0.16
C ALA A 34 -0.56 2.52 -0.22
N VAL A 35 0.18 2.42 0.89
CA VAL A 35 1.56 2.89 0.98
C VAL A 35 2.43 1.73 1.45
N VAL A 36 3.35 1.28 0.60
CA VAL A 36 4.31 0.22 0.93
C VAL A 36 5.65 0.86 1.28
N LEU A 37 5.97 0.84 2.57
CA LEU A 37 7.24 1.33 3.10
C LEU A 37 8.31 0.24 3.15
N THR A 38 9.50 0.63 3.54
CA THR A 38 10.64 -0.24 3.79
C THR A 38 10.26 -1.45 4.65
N GLY A 39 10.81 -2.61 4.29
CA GLY A 39 10.52 -3.86 5.00
C GLY A 39 11.02 -5.10 4.26
N LYS A 40 11.04 -6.23 4.96
CA LYS A 40 11.51 -7.52 4.45
C LYS A 40 10.35 -8.33 3.85
N GLY A 41 10.65 -9.10 2.81
CA GLY A 41 9.68 -9.99 2.16
C GLY A 41 8.85 -9.28 1.09
N SER A 42 7.66 -9.80 0.83
CA SER A 42 6.77 -9.34 -0.24
C SER A 42 5.38 -8.97 0.24
N ASP A 43 5.19 -8.85 1.56
CA ASP A 43 3.89 -8.48 2.14
C ASP A 43 3.48 -7.07 1.67
N GLY A 44 2.26 -6.93 1.17
CA GLY A 44 1.76 -5.74 0.49
C GLY A 44 1.65 -5.88 -1.03
N THR A 45 2.30 -6.87 -1.65
CA THR A 45 2.27 -7.10 -3.11
C THR A 45 0.87 -7.47 -3.61
N LEU A 46 0.22 -8.46 -2.98
CA LEU A 46 -1.14 -8.87 -3.35
C LEU A 46 -2.16 -7.79 -2.97
N GLY A 47 -1.90 -7.10 -1.87
CA GLY A 47 -2.68 -5.97 -1.40
C GLY A 47 -2.69 -4.81 -2.38
N VAL A 48 -1.53 -4.42 -2.94
CA VAL A 48 -1.42 -3.39 -3.98
C VAL A 48 -2.23 -3.77 -5.22
N LEU A 49 -2.10 -5.01 -5.69
CA LEU A 49 -2.91 -5.51 -6.81
C LEU A 49 -4.41 -5.39 -6.50
N SER A 50 -4.84 -5.72 -5.28
CA SER A 50 -6.23 -5.60 -4.85
C SER A 50 -6.70 -4.15 -4.80
N ILE A 51 -5.91 -3.23 -4.24
CA ILE A 51 -6.22 -1.80 -4.17
C ILE A 51 -6.44 -1.23 -5.57
N LYS A 52 -5.52 -1.54 -6.49
CA LYS A 52 -5.58 -1.10 -7.88
C LYS A 52 -6.75 -1.71 -8.65
N LYS A 53 -7.06 -2.99 -8.41
CA LYS A 53 -8.26 -3.64 -8.96
C LYS A 53 -9.56 -2.94 -8.55
N HIS A 54 -9.61 -2.32 -7.37
CA HIS A 54 -10.79 -1.57 -6.88
C HIS A 54 -10.74 -0.06 -7.20
N GLY A 55 -9.81 0.36 -8.05
CA GLY A 55 -9.66 1.76 -8.49
C GLY A 55 -8.95 2.68 -7.50
N GLY A 56 -8.36 2.13 -6.45
CA GLY A 56 -7.55 2.89 -5.50
C GLY A 56 -6.16 3.24 -6.05
N MET A 57 -5.35 3.82 -5.18
CA MET A 57 -4.01 4.34 -5.49
C MET A 57 -2.95 3.61 -4.67
N ALA A 58 -1.75 3.48 -5.22
CA ALA A 58 -0.63 2.81 -4.55
C ALA A 58 0.65 3.63 -4.64
N ILE A 59 1.32 3.80 -3.51
CA ILE A 59 2.61 4.47 -3.36
C ILE A 59 3.60 3.44 -2.80
N ALA A 60 4.82 3.42 -3.31
CA ALA A 60 5.93 2.67 -2.73
C ALA A 60 7.04 3.64 -2.30
N GLN A 61 7.71 3.33 -1.19
CA GLN A 61 8.91 4.04 -0.79
C GLN A 61 10.05 3.74 -1.77
N ASP A 62 10.87 4.74 -2.06
CA ASP A 62 12.04 4.58 -2.93
C ASP A 62 13.18 3.78 -2.26
N GLU A 63 14.16 3.36 -3.05
CA GLU A 63 15.31 2.62 -2.55
C GLU A 63 16.23 3.49 -1.69
N SER A 64 16.39 4.76 -2.05
CA SER A 64 17.38 5.65 -1.41
C SER A 64 17.07 5.95 0.06
N THR A 65 15.78 5.96 0.43
CA THR A 65 15.34 6.20 1.81
C THR A 65 14.93 4.91 2.55
N SER A 66 15.02 3.74 1.90
CA SER A 66 14.64 2.46 2.50
C SER A 66 15.81 1.79 3.23
N GLU A 67 15.61 1.38 4.48
CA GLU A 67 16.58 0.51 5.18
C GLU A 67 16.62 -0.91 4.60
N CYS A 68 15.46 -1.42 4.20
CA CYS A 68 15.29 -2.67 3.47
C CYS A 68 14.29 -2.46 2.32
N PHE A 69 14.77 -2.59 1.09
CA PHE A 69 13.99 -2.30 -0.12
C PHE A 69 13.17 -3.49 -0.64
N ASN A 70 13.09 -4.61 0.08
CA ASN A 70 12.44 -5.83 -0.43
C ASN A 70 10.92 -5.67 -0.64
N MET A 71 10.19 -5.19 0.38
CA MET A 71 8.74 -4.98 0.26
C MET A 71 8.39 -3.92 -0.79
N PRO A 72 9.01 -2.71 -0.81
CA PRO A 72 8.76 -1.75 -1.86
C PRO A 72 9.11 -2.27 -3.26
N ARG A 73 10.26 -2.96 -3.42
CA ARG A 73 10.65 -3.59 -4.68
C ARG A 73 9.61 -4.59 -5.17
N ALA A 74 9.07 -5.43 -4.28
CA ALA A 74 8.05 -6.40 -4.62
C ALA A 74 6.74 -5.73 -5.06
N ALA A 75 6.33 -4.66 -4.37
CA ALA A 75 5.18 -3.85 -4.77
C ALA A 75 5.40 -3.18 -6.13
N ILE A 76 6.57 -2.57 -6.37
CA ILE A 76 6.93 -1.93 -7.65
C ILE A 76 6.92 -2.94 -8.79
N ALA A 77 7.43 -4.16 -8.56
CA ALA A 77 7.47 -5.23 -9.56
C ALA A 77 6.08 -5.67 -10.07
N THR A 78 4.99 -5.31 -9.38
CA THR A 78 3.63 -5.52 -9.88
C THR A 78 3.30 -4.67 -11.12
N GLY A 79 4.03 -3.59 -11.35
CA GLY A 79 3.74 -2.59 -12.39
C GLY A 79 2.44 -1.81 -12.13
N LYS A 80 1.93 -1.83 -10.89
CA LYS A 80 0.66 -1.17 -10.51
C LYS A 80 0.83 -0.05 -9.48
N VAL A 81 2.05 0.22 -9.03
CA VAL A 81 2.36 1.37 -8.16
C VAL A 81 2.25 2.66 -8.99
N ASP A 82 1.56 3.65 -8.47
CA ASP A 82 1.36 4.94 -9.13
C ASP A 82 2.53 5.91 -8.87
N TRP A 83 3.10 5.89 -7.66
CA TRP A 83 4.26 6.72 -7.30
C TRP A 83 5.31 5.94 -6.53
N VAL A 84 6.58 6.17 -6.86
CA VAL A 84 7.73 5.76 -6.06
C VAL A 84 8.38 7.02 -5.51
N LEU A 85 8.38 7.17 -4.18
CA LEU A 85 8.74 8.43 -3.52
C LEU A 85 9.72 8.22 -2.35
N PRO A 86 10.64 9.17 -2.10
CA PRO A 86 11.38 9.19 -0.85
C PRO A 86 10.45 9.39 0.34
N VAL A 87 10.79 8.84 1.51
CA VAL A 87 9.92 8.82 2.70
C VAL A 87 9.41 10.22 3.09
N ASP A 88 10.26 11.25 2.96
CA ASP A 88 9.93 12.63 3.32
C ASP A 88 8.88 13.26 2.39
N ALA A 89 8.74 12.76 1.16
CA ALA A 89 7.75 13.23 0.19
C ALA A 89 6.41 12.48 0.29
N ILE A 90 6.34 11.35 0.98
CA ILE A 90 5.12 10.54 1.07
C ILE A 90 4.02 11.31 1.83
N ALA A 91 4.37 11.95 2.95
CA ALA A 91 3.39 12.64 3.79
C ALA A 91 2.70 13.80 3.06
N SER A 92 3.47 14.68 2.42
CA SER A 92 2.94 15.81 1.65
C SER A 92 2.10 15.34 0.46
N THR A 93 2.53 14.27 -0.22
CA THR A 93 1.76 13.66 -1.31
C THR A 93 0.42 13.12 -0.80
N LEU A 94 0.39 12.40 0.31
CA LEU A 94 -0.85 11.89 0.90
C LEU A 94 -1.82 13.02 1.25
N VAL A 95 -1.34 14.08 1.89
CA VAL A 95 -2.17 15.27 2.21
C VAL A 95 -2.77 15.83 0.93
N HIS A 96 -1.94 16.06 -0.09
CA HIS A 96 -2.41 16.56 -1.39
C HIS A 96 -3.46 15.63 -2.02
N LEU A 97 -3.25 14.31 -2.02
CA LEU A 97 -4.20 13.36 -2.62
C LEU A 97 -5.57 13.34 -1.94
N VAL A 98 -5.63 13.60 -0.63
CA VAL A 98 -6.91 13.59 0.12
C VAL A 98 -7.58 14.96 0.19
N THR A 99 -6.84 16.05 0.03
CA THR A 99 -7.39 17.42 0.01
C THR A 99 -7.74 17.89 -1.39
N SER A 100 -7.00 17.46 -2.41
CA SER A 100 -7.26 17.74 -3.82
C SER A 100 -8.37 16.84 -4.35
N THR A 101 -9.54 16.88 -3.71
CA THR A 101 -10.76 16.41 -4.38
C THR A 101 -11.18 17.49 -5.36
N ALA A 102 -10.97 17.21 -6.64
CA ALA A 102 -11.66 17.92 -7.70
C ALA A 102 -13.17 17.87 -7.41
N VAL A 103 -13.79 19.04 -7.35
CA VAL A 103 -15.24 19.21 -7.41
C VAL A 103 -15.70 18.44 -8.65
N ALA A 104 -16.44 17.36 -8.44
CA ALA A 104 -17.25 16.72 -9.46
C ALA A 104 -18.70 17.18 -9.27
#